data_AF-A0A6G3S9J4-F1
#
_entry.id   AF-A0A6G3S9J4-F1
#
_cell.length_a   1.000
_cell.length_b   1.000
_cell.length_c   1.000
_cell.angle_alpha   90.00
_cell.angle_beta   90.00
_cell.angle_gamma   90.00
#
_symmetry.space_group_name_H-M   'P 1'
#
loop_
_entity.id
_entity.type
_entity.pdbx_description
1 polymer ?
#
loop_
_entity_poly.entity_id
_entity_poly.type
_entity_poly.pdbx_seq_one_letter_code
_entity_poly.pdbx_strand_id
1 'polypeptide(L)'
;MATYSISIRLQRTSVEERYVSVPVTDAVMRTEPNADGTYGLDTEKLLAAAIELGQDDADWSSEAREVTIHPIQKAPDDVQTGLDAAQDAS
;
A
#
# COMPACT_ATOMS: atom_id res chain seq x y z
N MET A 1 33.34 17.22 24.37
CA MET A 1 32.74 15.86 24.44
C MET A 1 32.28 15.51 23.04
N ALA A 2 32.67 14.37 22.50
CA ALA A 2 32.20 13.93 21.19
C ALA A 2 30.77 13.38 21.33
N THR A 3 29.88 13.80 20.44
CA THR A 3 28.51 13.28 20.33
C THR A 3 28.48 12.30 19.17
N TYR A 4 28.05 11.06 19.44
CA TYR A 4 27.88 10.03 18.42
C TYR A 4 26.39 9.78 18.19
N SER A 5 26.03 9.41 16.97
CA SER A 5 24.67 9.03 16.57
C SER A 5 24.66 7.66 15.91
N ILE A 6 23.59 6.89 16.14
CA ILE A 6 23.35 5.59 15.52
C ILE A 6 22.16 5.72 14.59
N SER A 7 22.27 5.20 13.37
CA SER A 7 21.16 5.11 12.43
C SER A 7 20.42 3.79 12.62
N ILE A 8 19.08 3.84 12.68
CA ILE A 8 18.21 2.68 12.84
C ILE A 8 17.17 2.71 11.73
N ARG A 9 17.00 1.58 11.02
CA ARG A 9 15.98 1.45 9.99
C ARG A 9 14.63 1.10 10.61
N LEU A 10 13.64 1.95 10.35
CA LEU A 10 12.25 1.76 10.76
C LEU A 10 11.40 1.29 9.57
N GLN A 11 10.38 0.49 9.85
CA GLN A 11 9.31 0.11 8.93
C GLN A 11 8.01 0.79 9.38
N ARG A 12 7.23 1.28 8.42
CA ARG A 12 5.90 1.84 8.68
C ARG A 12 4.89 1.07 7.85
N THR A 13 3.83 0.59 8.50
CA THR A 13 2.66 0.02 7.85
C THR A 13 1.48 0.96 8.08
N SER A 14 0.79 1.35 7.01
CA SER A 14 -0.46 2.11 7.07
C SER A 14 -1.62 1.23 6.64
N VAL A 15 -2.74 1.39 7.35
CA VAL A 15 -4.05 0.90 6.92
C VAL A 15 -4.84 2.13 6.50
N GLU A 16 -5.36 2.08 5.29
CA GLU A 16 -6.07 3.19 4.67
C GLU A 16 -7.39 2.65 4.10
N GLU A 17 -8.41 3.50 4.10
CA GLU A 17 -9.73 3.17 3.58
C GLU A 17 -10.17 4.19 2.54
N ARG A 18 -11.03 3.76 1.62
CA ARG A 18 -11.66 4.61 0.62
C ARG A 18 -13.03 4.06 0.25
N TYR A 19 -13.99 4.95 0.07
CA TYR A 19 -15.28 4.62 -0.52
C TYR A 19 -15.24 4.81 -2.03
N VAL A 20 -15.60 3.78 -2.78
CA VAL A 20 -15.72 3.82 -4.24
C VAL A 20 -17.16 3.60 -4.68
N SER A 21 -17.56 4.26 -5.76
CA SER A 21 -18.89 4.10 -6.36
C SER A 21 -18.75 3.29 -7.65
N VAL A 22 -19.21 2.02 -7.62
CA VAL A 22 -19.18 1.14 -8.79
C VAL A 22 -20.45 1.34 -9.62
N PRO A 23 -20.37 1.74 -10.90
CA PRO A 23 -21.54 1.84 -11.75
C PRO A 23 -22.13 0.45 -12.04
N VAL A 24 -23.44 0.29 -11.78
CA VAL A 24 -24.15 -0.94 -12.13
C VAL A 24 -24.43 -0.94 -13.64
N THR A 25 -23.69 -1.77 -14.35
CA THR A 25 -23.77 -1.98 -15.81
C THR A 25 -23.79 -3.47 -16.11
N ASP A 26 -24.10 -3.86 -17.36
CA ASP A 26 -24.10 -5.27 -17.79
C ASP A 26 -22.78 -5.99 -17.47
N ALA A 27 -21.66 -5.25 -17.40
CA ALA A 27 -20.35 -5.80 -17.04
C ALA A 27 -20.29 -6.38 -15.62
N VAL A 28 -21.08 -5.86 -14.68
CA VAL A 28 -21.14 -6.35 -13.27
C VAL A 28 -22.39 -7.17 -12.98
N MET A 29 -23.18 -7.49 -14.01
CA MET A 29 -24.37 -8.33 -13.90
C MET A 29 -24.03 -9.79 -14.20
N ARG A 30 -24.87 -10.69 -13.67
CA ARG A 30 -24.84 -12.11 -14.04
C ARG A 30 -25.27 -12.26 -15.49
N THR A 31 -24.69 -13.23 -16.18
CA THR A 31 -25.04 -13.55 -17.56
C THR A 31 -26.38 -14.27 -17.67
N GLU A 32 -26.74 -15.04 -16.64
CA GLU A 32 -27.98 -15.82 -16.60
C GLU A 32 -28.99 -15.18 -15.64
N PRO A 33 -30.28 -15.15 -15.99
CA PRO A 33 -31.32 -14.68 -15.10
C PRO A 33 -31.58 -15.68 -13.98
N ASN A 34 -32.07 -15.18 -12.85
CA ASN A 34 -32.59 -15.99 -11.76
C ASN A 34 -33.90 -16.69 -12.17
N ALA A 35 -34.40 -17.57 -11.31
CA ALA A 35 -35.64 -18.33 -11.55
C ALA A 35 -36.90 -17.47 -11.76
N ASP A 36 -36.88 -16.21 -11.32
CA ASP A 36 -37.94 -15.22 -11.51
C ASP A 36 -37.77 -14.36 -12.79
N GLY A 37 -36.74 -14.63 -13.60
CA GLY A 37 -36.43 -13.89 -14.81
C GLY A 37 -35.64 -12.59 -14.57
N THR A 38 -35.29 -12.26 -13.31
CA THR A 38 -34.49 -11.07 -12.99
C THR A 38 -33.00 -11.33 -13.16
N TYR A 39 -32.24 -10.33 -13.55
CA TYR A 39 -30.78 -10.40 -13.56
C TYR A 39 -30.22 -9.90 -12.23
N GLY A 40 -29.45 -10.74 -11.55
CA GLY A 40 -28.73 -10.39 -10.33
C GLY A 40 -27.39 -9.73 -10.60
N LEU A 41 -26.82 -9.11 -9.57
CA LEU A 41 -25.43 -8.68 -9.59
C LEU A 41 -24.50 -9.89 -9.50
N ASP A 42 -23.41 -9.80 -10.23
CA ASP A 42 -22.26 -10.69 -10.08
C ASP A 42 -21.31 -10.04 -9.06
N THR A 43 -21.32 -10.55 -7.83
CA THR A 43 -20.56 -9.97 -6.71
C THR A 43 -19.06 -9.99 -6.97
N GLU A 44 -18.54 -11.00 -7.67
CA GLU A 44 -17.11 -11.08 -7.97
C GLU A 44 -16.71 -9.97 -8.95
N LYS A 45 -17.50 -9.77 -10.02
CA LYS A 45 -17.27 -8.68 -10.98
C LYS A 45 -17.44 -7.30 -10.34
N LEU A 46 -18.42 -7.14 -9.45
CA LEU A 46 -18.62 -5.90 -8.70
C LEU A 46 -17.41 -5.56 -7.82
N LEU A 47 -16.90 -6.53 -7.06
CA LEU A 47 -15.74 -6.35 -6.19
C LEU A 47 -14.45 -6.12 -6.99
N ALA A 48 -14.28 -6.81 -8.12
CA ALA A 48 -13.16 -6.56 -9.02
C ALA A 48 -13.15 -5.12 -9.55
N ALA A 49 -14.31 -4.62 -10.00
CA ALA A 49 -14.45 -3.23 -10.45
C ALA A 49 -14.21 -2.22 -9.31
N ALA A 50 -14.62 -2.53 -8.08
CA ALA A 50 -14.30 -1.71 -6.91
C ALA A 50 -12.79 -1.63 -6.65
N ILE A 51 -12.07 -2.76 -6.76
CA ILE A 51 -10.61 -2.80 -6.60
C ILE A 51 -9.92 -1.99 -7.70
N GLU A 52 -10.35 -2.11 -8.95
CA GLU A 52 -9.80 -1.31 -10.06
C GLU A 52 -9.94 0.19 -9.83
N LEU A 53 -11.11 0.64 -9.34
CA LEU A 53 -11.32 2.04 -8.98
C LEU A 53 -10.44 2.50 -7.80
N GLY A 54 -10.05 1.58 -6.92
CA GLY A 54 -9.17 1.85 -5.79
C GLY A 54 -7.67 1.84 -6.13
N GLN A 55 -7.25 1.57 -7.36
CA GLN A 55 -5.82 1.50 -7.68
C GLN A 55 -5.11 2.85 -7.73
N ASP A 56 -5.86 3.96 -7.75
CA ASP A 56 -5.26 5.29 -7.66
C ASP A 56 -4.89 5.63 -6.20
N ASP A 57 -3.89 6.50 -6.02
CA ASP A 57 -3.42 6.96 -4.70
C ASP A 57 -4.26 8.14 -4.14
N ALA A 58 -5.43 8.45 -4.73
CA ALA A 58 -6.23 9.60 -4.35
C ALA A 58 -7.34 9.24 -3.34
N ASP A 59 -7.67 10.21 -2.49
CA ASP A 59 -8.82 10.17 -1.57
C ASP A 59 -8.84 9.00 -0.57
N TRP A 60 -7.68 8.43 -0.26
CA TRP A 60 -7.51 7.47 0.83
C TRP A 60 -7.44 8.19 2.18
N SER A 61 -8.25 7.73 3.15
CA SER A 61 -8.17 8.17 4.54
C SER A 61 -7.38 7.18 5.38
N SER A 62 -6.43 7.70 6.18
CA SER A 62 -5.69 6.85 7.12
C SER A 62 -6.59 6.37 8.26
N GLU A 63 -6.68 5.05 8.42
CA GLU A 63 -7.39 4.40 9.52
C GLU A 63 -6.43 4.08 10.67
N ALA A 64 -5.29 3.46 10.35
CA ALA A 64 -4.29 3.06 11.33
C ALA A 64 -2.87 3.22 10.81
N ARG A 65 -1.93 3.37 11.74
CA ARG A 65 -0.50 3.47 11.44
C ARG A 65 0.31 2.80 12.53
N GLU A 66 1.18 1.89 12.12
CA GLU A 66 2.13 1.22 13.01
C GLU A 66 3.56 1.45 12.53
N VAL A 67 4.47 1.72 13.47
CA VAL A 67 5.89 1.89 13.21
C VAL A 67 6.66 0.86 14.03
N THR A 68 7.49 0.07 13.37
CA THR A 68 8.29 -1.00 13.98
C THR A 68 9.75 -0.91 13.52
N ILE A 69 10.63 -1.63 14.21
CA ILE A 69 12.00 -1.81 13.73
C ILE A 69 11.97 -2.68 12.48
N HIS A 70 12.61 -2.23 11.40
CA HIS A 70 12.67 -3.02 10.18
C HIS A 70 13.43 -4.34 10.44
N PRO A 71 12.91 -5.51 10.01
CA PRO A 71 13.50 -6.81 10.35
C PRO A 71 14.93 -6.99 9.81
N ILE A 72 15.23 -6.33 8.69
CA ILE A 72 16.58 -6.27 8.11
C ILE A 72 17.16 -4.88 8.32
N GLN A 73 18.20 -4.78 9.14
CA GLN A 73 18.99 -3.57 9.28
C GLN A 73 20.04 -3.53 8.16
N LYS A 74 19.99 -2.48 7.34
CA LYS A 74 21.03 -2.16 6.36
C LYS A 74 21.39 -0.68 6.51
N ALA A 75 22.61 -0.32 6.16
CA ALA A 75 22.99 1.09 6.06
C ALA A 75 22.10 1.80 5.02
N PRO A 76 21.78 3.09 5.21
CA PRO A 76 21.21 3.90 4.15
C PRO A 76 22.15 3.88 2.93
N ASP A 77 21.59 3.77 1.73
CA ASP A 77 22.39 3.63 0.50
C ASP A 77 23.31 4.87 0.27
N ASP A 78 22.94 6.02 0.86
CA ASP A 78 23.73 7.28 0.81
C ASP A 78 24.97 7.28 1.72
N VAL A 79 25.14 6.28 2.60
CA VAL A 79 26.26 6.20 3.55
C VAL A 79 27.53 5.62 2.92
N GLN A 80 27.44 4.99 1.74
CA GLN A 80 28.61 4.43 1.05
C GLN A 80 29.66 5.50 0.68
N THR A 81 29.23 6.75 0.45
CA THR A 81 30.12 7.86 0.04
C THR A 81 30.98 8.42 1.20
N GLY A 82 30.64 8.10 2.46
CA GLY A 82 31.31 8.67 3.64
C GLY A 82 32.31 7.74 4.34
N LEU A 83 32.27 6.43 4.09
CA LEU A 83 33.15 5.46 4.76
C LEU A 83 34.51 5.31 4.08
N ASP A 84 34.59 5.46 2.75
CA ASP A 84 35.88 5.39 2.04
C ASP A 84 36.80 6.57 2.40
N ALA A 85 36.24 7.74 2.75
CA ALA A 85 37.01 8.90 3.18
C ALA A 85 37.65 8.76 4.58
N ALA A 86 37.21 7.76 5.38
CA ALA A 86 37.76 7.50 6.70
C ALA A 86 38.92 6.48 6.69
N GLN A 87 39.16 5.79 5.56
CA GLN A 87 40.23 4.79 5.45
C GLN A 87 41.57 5.36 4.94
N ASP A 88 41.58 6.57 4.38
CA ASP A 88 42.78 7.22 3.81
C ASP A 88 43.54 8.15 4.79
N ALA A 89 43.17 8.15 6.07
CA ALA A 89 43.78 9.00 7.10
C ALA A 89 44.51 8.20 8.21
N SER A 90 45.07 7.02 7.88
CA SER A 90 45.99 6.27 8.76
C SER A 90 47.45 6.48 8.39
#